data_AF-A0A662UYR2-F1
#
_entry.id   AF-A0A662UYR2-F1
#
_cell.length_a   1.000
_cell.length_b   1.000
_cell.length_c   1.000
_cell.angle_alpha   90.00
_cell.angle_beta   90.00
_cell.angle_gamma   90.00
#
_symmetry.space_group_name_H-M   'P 1'
#
loop_
_entity.id
_entity.type
_entity.pdbx_description
1 polymer ?
#
loop_
_entity_poly.entity_id
_entity_poly.type
_entity_poly.pdbx_seq_one_letter_code
_entity_poly.pdbx_strand_id
1 'polypeptide(L)'
;MVSVSIRKVLKTSDRTYDAILDVTYKERTIKLVIPGLVREPKDVKVEVIANKEIKLELINDEGKGYATCYIPIATLEKGYLELICPKGSGWVISKEEHT
;
A
#
# COMPACT_ATOMS: atom_id res chain seq x y z
N MET A 1 5.34 12.18 -10.12
CA MET A 1 5.60 10.74 -10.33
C MET A 1 5.34 10.03 -9.00
N VAL A 2 4.65 8.89 -9.02
CA VAL A 2 4.44 8.02 -7.86
C VAL A 2 5.29 6.77 -8.08
N SER A 3 6.02 6.33 -7.07
CA SER A 3 6.76 5.07 -7.07
C SER A 3 6.35 4.28 -5.83
N VAL A 4 6.18 2.97 -5.97
CA VAL A 4 5.92 2.08 -4.83
C VAL A 4 6.85 0.89 -4.92
N SER A 5 7.37 0.48 -3.76
CA SER A 5 8.20 -0.71 -3.65
C SER A 5 7.79 -1.51 -2.41
N ILE A 6 7.89 -2.83 -2.51
CA ILE A 6 7.67 -3.71 -1.35
C ILE A 6 8.92 -3.64 -0.49
N ARG A 7 8.79 -3.08 0.71
CA ARG A 7 9.87 -3.00 1.69
C ARG A 7 10.09 -4.32 2.40
N LYS A 8 9.00 -4.94 2.84
CA LYS A 8 9.04 -6.21 3.59
C LYS A 8 7.71 -6.92 3.51
N VAL A 9 7.75 -8.26 3.50
CA VAL A 9 6.57 -9.10 3.74
C VAL A 9 6.80 -9.94 4.99
N LEU A 10 5.81 -10.01 5.85
CA LEU A 10 5.83 -10.76 7.11
C LEU A 10 4.77 -11.85 7.05
N LYS A 11 5.17 -13.12 7.23
CA LYS A 11 4.20 -14.20 7.41
C LYS A 11 3.68 -14.17 8.85
N THR A 12 2.41 -13.86 9.04
CA THR A 12 1.77 -13.72 10.37
C THR A 12 1.04 -14.97 10.82
N SER A 13 0.67 -15.87 9.90
CA SER A 13 0.10 -17.19 10.19
C SER A 13 0.32 -18.15 9.01
N ASP A 14 -0.12 -19.41 9.11
CA ASP A 14 0.11 -20.46 8.08
C ASP A 14 -0.19 -19.98 6.64
N ARG A 15 -1.23 -19.15 6.48
CA ARG A 15 -1.70 -18.62 5.18
C ARG A 15 -1.96 -17.11 5.20
N THR A 16 -1.34 -16.38 6.13
CA THR A 16 -1.57 -14.94 6.28
C THR A 16 -0.27 -14.18 6.25
N TYR A 17 -0.26 -13.08 5.50
CA TYR A 17 0.90 -12.22 5.29
C TYR A 17 0.52 -10.75 5.51
N ASP A 18 1.45 -9.99 6.06
CA ASP A 18 1.38 -8.53 6.14
C ASP A 18 2.46 -7.95 5.23
N ALA A 19 2.07 -7.10 4.29
CA ALA A 19 3.01 -6.42 3.40
C ALA A 19 3.24 -5.00 3.88
N ILE A 20 4.51 -4.59 3.88
CA ILE A 20 4.94 -3.22 4.14
C ILE A 20 5.53 -2.70 2.84
N LEU A 21 4.96 -1.60 2.34
CA LEU A 21 5.37 -0.94 1.11
C LEU A 21 5.85 0.47 1.42
N ASP A 22 6.86 0.93 0.70
CA ASP A 22 7.27 2.32 0.69
C ASP A 22 6.60 2.99 -0.52
N VAL A 23 5.71 3.96 -0.27
CA VAL A 23 5.02 4.73 -1.30
C VAL A 23 5.67 6.11 -1.37
N THR A 24 6.36 6.38 -2.47
CA THR A 24 7.04 7.65 -2.72
C THR A 24 6.20 8.51 -3.65
N TYR A 25 5.82 9.69 -3.16
CA TYR A 25 5.13 10.71 -3.93
C TYR A 25 5.84 12.06 -3.77
N LYS A 26 6.21 12.66 -4.91
CA LYS A 26 7.10 13.83 -4.95
C LYS A 26 8.41 13.49 -4.21
N GLU A 27 8.76 14.21 -3.17
CA GLU A 27 9.97 14.02 -2.36
C GLU A 27 9.70 13.35 -1.00
N ARG A 28 8.49 12.79 -0.82
CA ARG A 28 8.08 12.15 0.43
C ARG A 28 7.86 10.68 0.22
N THR A 29 8.40 9.88 1.13
CA THR A 29 8.15 8.45 1.22
C THR A 29 7.32 8.17 2.46
N ILE A 30 6.20 7.51 2.28
CA ILE A 30 5.33 7.07 3.37
C ILE A 30 5.37 5.54 3.47
N LYS A 31 5.15 5.03 4.68
CA LYS A 31 5.02 3.59 4.89
C LYS A 31 3.57 3.18 4.74
N LEU A 32 3.29 2.22 3.87
CA LEU A 32 1.97 1.61 3.72
C LEU A 32 1.99 0.17 4.26
N VAL A 33 1.08 -0.15 5.17
CA VAL A 33 0.93 -1.49 5.73
C VAL A 33 -0.36 -2.12 5.19
N ILE A 34 -0.26 -3.29 4.59
CA ILE A 34 -1.38 -4.07 4.07
C ILE A 34 -1.43 -5.40 4.84
N PRO A 35 -2.19 -5.48 5.94
CA PRO A 35 -2.27 -6.67 6.76
C PRO A 35 -3.25 -7.70 6.20
N GLY A 36 -3.09 -8.97 6.60
CA GLY A 36 -4.12 -9.99 6.39
C GLY A 36 -4.22 -10.53 4.96
N LEU A 37 -3.14 -10.45 4.18
CA LEU A 37 -3.06 -10.99 2.83
C LEU A 37 -3.09 -12.53 2.87
N VAL A 38 -3.88 -13.13 1.99
CA VAL A 38 -4.00 -14.60 1.88
C VAL A 38 -2.91 -15.23 1.00
N ARG A 39 -2.09 -14.39 0.38
CA ARG A 39 -0.97 -14.76 -0.48
C ARG A 39 0.18 -13.78 -0.25
N GLU A 40 1.39 -14.24 -0.51
CA GLU A 40 2.58 -13.40 -0.46
C GLU A 40 2.62 -12.52 -1.73
N PRO A 41 2.70 -11.18 -1.61
CA PRO A 41 2.93 -10.32 -2.77
C PRO A 41 4.38 -10.44 -3.24
N LYS A 42 4.54 -10.64 -4.56
CA LYS A 42 5.84 -10.64 -5.23
C LYS A 42 6.15 -9.31 -5.88
N ASP A 43 5.12 -8.61 -6.32
CA ASP A 43 5.25 -7.30 -6.95
C ASP A 43 4.01 -6.43 -6.65
N VAL A 44 4.11 -5.15 -6.98
CA VAL A 44 3.03 -4.18 -6.86
C VAL A 44 2.91 -3.35 -8.14
N LYS A 45 1.75 -3.44 -8.78
CA LYS A 45 1.42 -2.58 -9.91
C LYS A 45 0.81 -1.28 -9.40
N VAL A 46 1.33 -0.17 -9.90
CA VAL A 46 0.90 1.19 -9.52
C VAL A 46 0.21 1.85 -10.70
N GLU A 47 -0.98 2.39 -10.48
CA GLU A 47 -1.73 3.12 -11.49
C GLU A 47 -2.34 4.38 -10.86
N VAL A 48 -2.15 5.54 -11.49
CA VAL A 48 -2.79 6.79 -11.07
C VAL A 48 -4.09 6.94 -11.84
N ILE A 49 -5.22 6.91 -11.12
CA ILE A 49 -6.54 7.03 -11.74
C ILE A 49 -7.04 8.49 -11.73
N ALA A 50 -7.92 8.82 -12.67
CA ALA A 50 -8.35 10.19 -12.98
C ALA A 50 -8.90 11.00 -11.77
N ASN A 51 -9.34 10.32 -10.70
CA ASN A 51 -9.86 10.93 -9.48
C ASN A 51 -8.78 11.35 -8.46
N LYS A 52 -7.51 11.49 -8.90
CA LYS A 52 -6.37 11.76 -8.01
C LYS A 52 -6.22 10.70 -6.93
N GLU A 53 -6.44 9.43 -7.30
CA GLU A 53 -6.18 8.29 -6.45
C GLU A 53 -5.10 7.42 -7.06
N ILE A 54 -4.35 6.72 -6.21
CA ILE A 54 -3.35 5.76 -6.60
C ILE A 54 -3.93 4.38 -6.33
N LYS A 55 -4.13 3.62 -7.39
CA LYS A 55 -4.46 2.20 -7.33
C LYS A 55 -3.16 1.40 -7.20
N LEU A 56 -3.08 0.61 -6.14
CA LEU A 56 -2.02 -0.35 -5.90
C LEU A 56 -2.60 -1.75 -6.01
N GLU A 57 -2.12 -2.53 -6.97
CA GLU A 57 -2.54 -3.91 -7.19
C GLU A 57 -1.40 -4.85 -6.84
N LEU A 58 -1.58 -5.66 -5.81
CA LEU A 58 -0.61 -6.65 -5.38
C LEU A 58 -0.64 -7.85 -6.33
N ILE A 59 0.54 -8.21 -6.80
CA ILE A 59 0.76 -9.26 -7.78
C ILE A 59 1.38 -10.48 -7.08
N ASN A 60 0.87 -11.66 -7.36
CA ASN A 60 1.41 -12.93 -6.84
C ASN A 60 2.58 -13.45 -7.71
N ASP A 61 3.12 -14.62 -7.36
CA ASP A 61 4.20 -15.28 -8.12
C ASP A 61 3.79 -15.73 -9.53
N GLU A 62 2.49 -15.89 -9.80
CA GLU A 62 1.95 -16.17 -11.13
C GLU A 62 1.81 -14.91 -12.01
N GLY A 63 2.16 -13.72 -11.50
CA GLY A 63 1.95 -12.45 -12.21
C GLY A 63 0.49 -11.97 -12.21
N LYS A 64 -0.38 -12.54 -11.38
CA LYS A 64 -1.81 -12.18 -11.29
C LYS A 64 -2.08 -11.23 -10.12
N GLY A 65 -2.85 -10.18 -10.38
CA GLY A 65 -3.37 -9.29 -9.35
C GLY A 65 -4.41 -10.00 -8.47
N TYR A 66 -4.29 -9.88 -7.15
CA TYR A 66 -5.18 -10.57 -6.20
C TYR A 66 -5.71 -9.70 -5.07
N ALA A 67 -5.11 -8.53 -4.83
CA ALA A 67 -5.57 -7.57 -3.84
C ALA A 67 -5.30 -6.15 -4.34
N THR A 68 -6.22 -5.24 -4.07
CA THR A 68 -6.15 -3.85 -4.52
C THR A 68 -6.34 -2.90 -3.36
N CYS A 69 -5.49 -1.89 -3.29
CA CYS A 69 -5.59 -0.77 -2.36
C CYS A 69 -5.71 0.54 -3.15
N TYR A 70 -6.49 1.49 -2.63
CA TYR A 70 -6.64 2.82 -3.22
C TYR A 70 -6.20 3.86 -2.20
N ILE A 71 -5.32 4.77 -2.61
CA ILE A 71 -4.81 5.85 -1.78
C ILE A 71 -5.14 7.18 -2.45
N PRO A 72 -5.98 8.03 -1.84
CA PRO A 72 -6.18 9.38 -2.33
C PRO A 72 -4.86 10.16 -2.27
N ILE A 73 -4.49 10.85 -3.36
CA ILE A 73 -3.28 11.68 -3.39
C ILE A 73 -3.32 12.74 -2.28
N ALA A 74 -4.51 13.30 -1.98
CA ALA A 74 -4.69 14.25 -0.89
C ALA A 74 -4.20 13.71 0.46
N THR A 75 -4.30 12.40 0.70
CA THR A 75 -3.73 11.74 1.88
C THR A 75 -2.21 11.84 1.89
N LEU A 76 -1.56 11.56 0.75
CA LEU A 76 -0.11 11.68 0.64
C LEU A 76 0.38 13.12 0.83
N GLU A 77 -0.45 14.10 0.45
CA GLU A 77 -0.13 15.52 0.61
C GLU A 77 -0.22 16.02 2.06
N LYS A 78 -1.00 15.36 2.91
CA LYS A 78 -1.15 15.72 4.34
C LYS A 78 0.10 15.45 5.20
N GLY A 79 1.08 14.70 4.70
CA GLY A 79 2.34 14.47 5.42
C GLY A 79 2.30 13.35 6.45
N TYR A 80 1.42 12.37 6.27
CA TYR A 80 1.39 11.17 7.11
C TYR A 80 2.68 10.35 7.02
N LEU A 81 3.08 9.72 8.13
CA LEU A 81 4.24 8.81 8.16
C LEU A 81 3.88 7.37 7.77
N GLU A 82 2.71 6.94 8.21
CA GLU A 82 2.23 5.57 8.04
C GLU A 82 0.75 5.57 7.67
N LEU A 83 0.41 4.72 6.70
CA LEU A 83 -0.94 4.40 6.29
C LEU A 83 -1.18 2.91 6.43
N ILE A 84 -2.38 2.52 6.85
CA ILE A 84 -2.81 1.13 6.88
C ILE A 84 -3.94 0.95 5.86
N CYS A 85 -3.82 -0.05 5.00
CA CYS A 85 -4.84 -0.43 4.03
C CYS A 85 -5.38 -1.83 4.35
N PRO A 86 -6.48 -1.92 5.12
CA PRO A 86 -7.05 -3.21 5.49
C PRO A 86 -7.72 -3.90 4.29
N LYS A 87 -7.84 -5.22 4.38
CA LYS A 87 -8.47 -6.05 3.34
C LYS A 87 -9.94 -5.68 3.19
N GLY A 88 -10.32 -5.23 1.99
CA GLY A 88 -11.70 -4.87 1.67
C GLY A 88 -12.00 -3.41 1.95
N SER A 89 -12.07 -2.62 0.87
CA SER A 89 -12.69 -1.29 0.82
C SER A 89 -12.14 -0.22 1.76
N GLY A 90 -11.08 0.48 1.31
CA GLY A 90 -11.04 1.94 1.40
C GLY A 90 -10.97 2.58 2.80
N TRP A 91 -10.16 2.05 3.73
CA TRP A 91 -9.83 2.79 4.94
C TRP A 91 -8.35 3.12 4.97
N VAL A 92 -8.05 4.41 5.18
CA VAL A 92 -6.71 4.89 5.50
C VAL A 92 -6.72 5.30 6.97
N ILE A 93 -6.19 4.44 7.82
CA ILE A 93 -5.87 4.82 9.20
C ILE A 93 -4.44 5.35 9.16
N SER A 94 -4.25 6.57 9.66
CA SER A 94 -2.93 7.18 9.71
C SER A 94 -2.51 7.55 11.12
N LYS A 95 -1.20 7.51 11.36
CA LYS A 95 -0.54 8.19 12.46
C LYS A 95 0.12 9.45 11.91
N GLU A 96 -0.38 10.60 12.35
CA GLU A 96 0.24 11.91 12.10
C GLU A 96 1.46 12.07 13.01
N GLU A 97 2.53 12.69 12.51
CA GLU A 97 3.62 13.16 13.36
C GLU A 97 3.15 14.48 14.00
N HIS A 98 2.92 14.49 15.31
CA HIS A 98 2.80 15.73 16.07
C HIS A 98 4.22 16.16 16.46
N THR A 99 4.75 17.18 15.79
CA THR A 99 5.94 17.92 16.22
C THR A 99 5.56 19.32 16.67
#